data_AF-A0A933ZSI6-F1
#
_entry.id   AF-A0A933ZSI6-F1
#
_cell.length_a   1.000
_cell.length_b   1.000
_cell.length_c   1.000
_cell.angle_alpha   90.00
_cell.angle_beta   90.00
_cell.angle_gamma   90.00
#
_symmetry.space_group_name_H-M   'P 1'
#
loop_
_entity.id
_entity.type
_entity.pdbx_description
1 polymer ?
#
loop_
_entity_poly.entity_id
_entity_poly.type
_entity_poly.pdbx_seq_one_letter_code
_entity_poly.pdbx_strand_id
1 'polypeptide(L)'
;MASMPKRPKTEVAPSKLLERITGDTESDDEALWALAETVAGEVTTPTDAFVVGEPVQITAIDYDGNPRAGLLATCRRGDERHVVSFGDVVFSPGTEGARFSAVYRTWLGLAPHDASPGNPTRPQKRHKAEVADVDLSQPINLVVLALKSNAIRCRVLGTEREITLRTAVRWDVPGEIITVIPTKQWTHAGHPYLSGKVQSSRLDVQALELVPLGLKPEGDWDPEEEYWGEEGEPLEAWAKPIVARGKRPAFEMEQVIPGEDPKEWETDPIIEASELKAGGDRGAAEELLMKTLAEDLRCLDAHAHLGNFQFEHLPKQAMRHYMVGASIGALTLGLDFDGVLPWGHVDNRPFLRCLHGIGLCFWRFGDLKEAARTFTRMLWLNPSDNQGARFNLADVEAGRTWEECEGGKRGGTDS
;
A
#
# COMPACT_ATOMS: atom_id res chain seq x y z
N MET A 1 9.26 10.82 -36.58
CA MET A 1 9.51 11.66 -35.37
C MET A 1 8.61 11.15 -34.28
N ALA A 2 9.11 10.24 -33.43
CA ALA A 2 8.35 9.66 -32.34
C ALA A 2 8.39 10.61 -31.13
N SER A 3 7.22 10.96 -30.62
CA SER A 3 7.04 11.82 -29.44
C SER A 3 7.66 11.17 -28.22
N MET A 4 8.58 11.87 -27.56
CA MET A 4 9.15 11.45 -26.29
C MET A 4 8.06 11.37 -25.20
N PRO A 5 8.12 10.40 -24.27
CA PRO A 5 7.26 10.39 -23.10
C PRO A 5 7.60 11.58 -22.19
N LYS A 6 6.57 12.32 -21.75
CA LYS A 6 6.72 13.43 -20.80
C LYS A 6 7.32 12.90 -19.49
N ARG A 7 8.37 13.58 -19.00
CA ARG A 7 8.98 13.35 -17.68
C ARG A 7 7.91 13.41 -16.58
N PRO A 8 8.02 12.63 -15.49
CA PRO A 8 7.16 12.78 -14.32
C PRO A 8 7.33 14.20 -13.76
N LYS A 9 6.20 14.90 -13.51
CA LYS A 9 6.19 16.25 -12.92
C LYS A 9 6.80 16.13 -11.52
N THR A 10 7.94 16.79 -11.29
CA THR A 10 8.51 16.97 -9.95
C THR A 10 7.44 17.61 -9.07
N GLU A 11 7.13 16.99 -7.93
CA GLU A 11 6.07 17.46 -7.04
C GLU A 11 6.46 18.85 -6.49
N VAL A 12 5.76 19.89 -6.96
CA VAL A 12 6.04 21.28 -6.56
C VAL A 12 5.41 21.51 -5.19
N ALA A 13 6.22 21.95 -4.22
CA ALA A 13 5.75 22.29 -2.88
C ALA A 13 4.51 23.22 -2.92
N PRO A 14 3.51 23.04 -2.03
CA PRO A 14 2.27 23.82 -2.05
C PRO A 14 2.50 25.35 -2.03
N SER A 15 3.51 25.81 -1.31
CA SER A 15 3.88 27.24 -1.26
C SER A 15 4.36 27.80 -2.59
N LYS A 16 5.17 27.04 -3.35
CA LYS A 16 5.63 27.45 -4.69
C LYS A 16 4.50 27.45 -5.70
N LEU A 17 3.58 26.48 -5.57
CA LEU A 17 2.40 26.42 -6.43
C LEU A 17 1.44 27.56 -6.11
N LEU A 18 1.26 27.91 -4.83
CA LEU A 18 0.50 29.07 -4.39
C LEU A 18 1.05 30.36 -4.98
N GLU A 19 2.36 30.61 -4.83
CA GLU A 19 3.04 31.79 -5.39
C GLU A 19 2.84 31.89 -6.92
N ARG A 20 2.84 30.76 -7.62
CA ARG A 20 2.59 30.73 -9.07
C ARG A 20 1.14 31.09 -9.44
N ILE A 21 0.16 30.78 -8.58
CA ILE A 21 -1.25 31.05 -8.83
C ILE A 21 -1.61 32.48 -8.45
N THR A 22 -1.10 32.96 -7.31
CA THR A 22 -1.51 34.24 -6.71
C THR A 22 -0.44 35.34 -6.81
N GLY A 23 0.72 35.06 -7.42
CA GLY A 23 1.87 35.97 -7.41
C GLY A 23 1.63 37.33 -8.08
N ASP A 24 0.72 37.38 -9.05
CA ASP A 24 0.36 38.60 -9.79
C ASP A 24 -0.96 39.24 -9.31
N THR A 25 -1.53 38.78 -8.18
CA THR A 25 -2.82 39.28 -7.66
C THR A 25 -2.61 40.43 -6.68
N GLU A 26 -3.47 41.45 -6.73
CA GLU A 26 -3.37 42.65 -5.89
C GLU A 26 -4.35 42.63 -4.70
N SER A 27 -5.27 41.67 -4.66
CA SER A 27 -6.26 41.51 -3.58
C SER A 27 -6.60 40.05 -3.28
N ASP A 28 -7.13 39.81 -2.07
CA ASP A 28 -7.62 38.48 -1.66
C ASP A 28 -8.73 37.97 -2.59
N ASP A 29 -9.58 38.86 -3.11
CA ASP A 29 -10.65 38.51 -4.03
C ASP A 29 -10.09 37.96 -5.36
N GLU A 30 -9.09 38.64 -5.94
CA GLU A 30 -8.39 38.18 -7.15
C GLU A 30 -7.63 36.87 -6.91
N ALA A 31 -6.97 36.73 -5.74
CA ALA A 31 -6.28 35.51 -5.35
C ALA A 31 -7.24 34.31 -5.23
N LEU A 32 -8.41 34.52 -4.63
CA LEU A 32 -9.44 33.50 -4.47
C LEU A 32 -10.07 33.11 -5.82
N TRP A 33 -10.30 34.06 -6.72
CA TRP A 33 -10.73 33.76 -8.09
C TRP A 33 -9.71 32.92 -8.85
N ALA A 34 -8.42 33.30 -8.82
CA ALA A 34 -7.36 32.57 -9.49
C ALA A 34 -7.21 31.14 -8.93
N LEU A 35 -7.32 30.99 -7.61
CA LEU A 35 -7.34 29.69 -6.94
C LEU A 35 -8.55 28.86 -7.39
N ALA A 36 -9.76 29.41 -7.37
CA ALA A 36 -10.97 28.70 -7.75
C ALA A 36 -10.94 28.23 -9.22
N GLU A 37 -10.52 29.09 -10.15
CA GLU A 37 -10.40 28.75 -11.57
C GLU A 37 -9.36 27.63 -11.79
N THR A 38 -8.20 27.73 -11.13
CA THR A 38 -7.16 26.71 -11.24
C THR A 38 -7.64 25.38 -10.67
N VAL A 39 -8.27 25.39 -9.48
CA VAL A 39 -8.78 24.19 -8.81
C VAL A 39 -9.86 23.53 -9.67
N ALA A 40 -10.81 24.30 -10.21
CA ALA A 40 -11.87 23.78 -11.07
C ALA A 40 -11.35 23.20 -12.40
N GLY A 41 -10.21 23.71 -12.90
CA GLY A 41 -9.56 23.18 -14.10
C GLY A 41 -8.78 21.88 -13.89
N GLU A 42 -8.29 21.62 -12.68
CA GLU A 42 -7.38 20.49 -12.38
C GLU A 42 -8.05 19.38 -11.56
N VAL A 43 -9.01 19.71 -10.68
CA VAL A 43 -9.73 18.72 -9.86
C VAL A 43 -10.96 18.23 -10.62
N THR A 44 -10.96 16.93 -10.98
CA THR A 44 -12.10 16.32 -11.68
C THR A 44 -13.25 16.08 -10.70
N THR A 45 -14.41 16.70 -10.93
CA THR A 45 -15.65 16.45 -10.18
C THR A 45 -16.67 15.66 -11.01
N PRO A 46 -17.47 14.74 -10.43
CA PRO A 46 -17.53 14.47 -9.00
C PRO A 46 -16.34 13.64 -8.50
N THR A 47 -15.86 13.94 -7.29
CA THR A 47 -14.75 13.20 -6.64
C THR A 47 -15.08 12.88 -5.19
N ASP A 48 -14.60 11.74 -4.70
CA ASP A 48 -14.80 11.33 -3.32
C ASP A 48 -13.85 12.09 -2.37
N ALA A 49 -14.33 12.45 -1.19
CA ALA A 49 -13.58 13.12 -0.14
C ALA A 49 -14.21 12.86 1.25
N PHE A 50 -13.63 13.46 2.28
CA PHE A 50 -14.16 13.47 3.64
C PHE A 50 -14.31 14.90 4.16
N VAL A 51 -15.35 15.12 4.96
CA VAL A 51 -15.56 16.36 5.73
C VAL A 51 -15.84 15.98 7.16
N VAL A 52 -14.98 16.42 8.09
CA VAL A 52 -15.06 16.07 9.52
C VAL A 52 -15.12 14.53 9.72
N GLY A 53 -14.37 13.79 8.91
CA GLY A 53 -14.32 12.33 8.94
C GLY A 53 -15.55 11.61 8.35
N GLU A 54 -16.56 12.35 7.88
CA GLU A 54 -17.73 11.77 7.20
C GLU A 54 -17.50 11.75 5.68
N PRO A 55 -17.77 10.62 5.00
CA PRO A 55 -17.58 10.46 3.57
C PRO A 55 -18.59 11.32 2.78
N VAL A 56 -18.09 12.09 1.81
CA VAL A 56 -18.90 12.94 0.92
C VAL A 56 -18.41 12.87 -0.53
N GLN A 57 -19.28 13.18 -1.48
CA GLN A 57 -18.92 13.36 -2.89
C GLN A 57 -18.87 14.86 -3.20
N ILE A 58 -17.70 15.38 -3.55
CA ILE A 58 -17.53 16.77 -3.99
C ILE A 58 -18.02 16.88 -5.43
N THR A 59 -18.91 17.84 -5.67
CA THR A 59 -19.60 18.03 -6.95
C THR A 59 -19.26 19.35 -7.62
N ALA A 60 -18.78 20.33 -6.84
CA ALA A 60 -18.27 21.59 -7.34
C ALA A 60 -17.30 22.19 -6.30
N ILE A 61 -16.31 22.93 -6.79
CA ILE A 61 -15.44 23.78 -5.97
C ILE A 61 -15.47 25.16 -6.64
N ASP A 62 -15.90 26.17 -5.90
CA ASP A 62 -16.12 27.51 -6.42
C ASP A 62 -15.78 28.61 -5.41
N TYR A 63 -15.79 29.84 -5.89
CA TYR A 63 -15.69 31.04 -5.09
C TYR A 63 -16.87 31.94 -5.44
N ASP A 64 -17.62 32.38 -4.43
CA ASP A 64 -18.88 33.12 -4.60
C ASP A 64 -18.69 34.65 -4.60
N GLY A 65 -17.45 35.13 -4.59
CA GLY A 65 -17.11 36.56 -4.49
C GLY A 65 -17.17 37.11 -3.07
N ASN A 66 -17.21 36.26 -2.04
CA ASN A 66 -17.11 36.67 -0.65
C ASN A 66 -15.77 36.24 -0.03
N PRO A 67 -14.78 37.15 0.08
CA PRO A 67 -13.46 36.82 0.62
C PRO A 67 -13.48 36.25 2.04
N ARG A 68 -14.52 36.54 2.84
CA ARG A 68 -14.66 36.00 4.20
C ARG A 68 -15.07 34.53 4.22
N ALA A 69 -15.78 34.07 3.19
CA ALA A 69 -16.16 32.67 3.04
C ALA A 69 -15.02 31.85 2.42
N GLY A 70 -14.25 32.47 1.52
CA GLY A 70 -13.16 31.82 0.79
C GLY A 70 -13.67 30.81 -0.25
N LEU A 71 -12.82 29.88 -0.70
CA LEU A 71 -13.24 28.79 -1.58
C LEU A 71 -14.20 27.83 -0.85
N LEU A 72 -15.28 27.50 -1.53
CA LEU A 72 -16.32 26.60 -1.06
C LEU A 72 -16.32 25.31 -1.88
N ALA A 73 -16.67 24.21 -1.23
CA ALA A 73 -16.91 22.94 -1.87
C ALA A 73 -18.38 22.54 -1.68
N THR A 74 -19.10 22.34 -2.78
CA THR A 74 -20.41 21.71 -2.74
C THR A 74 -20.21 20.20 -2.63
N CYS A 75 -20.70 19.62 -1.54
CA CYS A 75 -20.61 18.19 -1.29
C CYS A 75 -21.99 17.54 -1.16
N ARG A 76 -22.06 16.26 -1.55
CA ARG A 76 -23.26 15.44 -1.45
C ARG A 76 -23.02 14.30 -0.45
N ARG A 77 -23.96 14.11 0.48
CA ARG A 77 -23.98 12.97 1.40
C ARG A 77 -25.34 12.27 1.26
N GLY A 78 -25.36 11.13 0.58
CA GLY A 78 -26.62 10.50 0.16
C GLY A 78 -27.40 11.42 -0.79
N ASP A 79 -28.64 11.79 -0.43
CA ASP A 79 -29.47 12.72 -1.22
C ASP A 79 -29.37 14.18 -0.75
N GLU A 80 -28.61 14.45 0.32
CA GLU A 80 -28.47 15.80 0.87
C GLU A 80 -27.29 16.54 0.25
N ARG A 81 -27.54 17.79 -0.16
CA ARG A 81 -26.52 18.74 -0.63
C ARG A 81 -26.10 19.65 0.51
N HIS A 82 -24.79 19.78 0.71
CA HIS A 82 -24.15 20.64 1.70
C HIS A 82 -23.08 21.51 1.03
N VAL A 83 -22.73 22.63 1.65
CA VAL A 83 -21.63 23.51 1.22
C VAL A 83 -20.71 23.72 2.41
N VAL A 84 -19.43 23.47 2.21
CA VAL A 84 -18.39 23.52 3.25
C VAL A 84 -17.20 24.34 2.76
N SER A 85 -16.32 24.78 3.66
CA SER A 85 -15.04 25.35 3.25
C SER A 85 -14.22 24.30 2.50
N PHE A 86 -13.65 24.66 1.35
CA PHE A 86 -12.75 23.77 0.60
C PHE A 86 -11.53 23.36 1.46
N GLY A 87 -11.11 24.23 2.38
CA GLY A 87 -10.00 23.96 3.30
C GLY A 87 -10.31 22.84 4.30
N ASP A 88 -11.58 22.53 4.56
CA ASP A 88 -12.01 21.47 5.47
C ASP A 88 -12.22 20.12 4.76
N VAL A 89 -12.08 20.09 3.44
CA VAL A 89 -12.22 18.88 2.63
C VAL A 89 -10.90 18.12 2.62
N VAL A 90 -10.96 16.86 3.05
CA VAL A 90 -9.84 15.93 3.03
C VAL A 90 -10.01 14.98 1.86
N PHE A 91 -9.11 15.08 0.88
CA PHE A 91 -9.04 14.17 -0.27
C PHE A 91 -8.01 13.07 -0.02
N SER A 92 -8.14 11.96 -0.74
CA SER A 92 -7.11 10.91 -0.72
C SER A 92 -5.75 11.48 -1.12
N PRO A 93 -4.66 11.16 -0.39
CA PRO A 93 -3.33 11.66 -0.74
C PRO A 93 -2.94 11.28 -2.17
N GLY A 94 -2.09 12.08 -2.81
CA GLY A 94 -1.67 11.87 -4.21
C GLY A 94 -2.69 12.30 -5.28
N THR A 95 -3.91 12.66 -4.92
CA THR A 95 -4.90 13.23 -5.87
C THR A 95 -4.64 14.74 -6.11
N GLU A 96 -5.07 15.26 -7.27
CA GLU A 96 -5.06 16.72 -7.50
C GLU A 96 -5.94 17.45 -6.47
N GLY A 97 -7.02 16.83 -6.00
CA GLY A 97 -7.83 17.34 -4.89
C GLY A 97 -7.01 17.56 -3.61
N ALA A 98 -6.20 16.58 -3.20
CA ALA A 98 -5.32 16.71 -2.03
C ALA A 98 -4.25 17.77 -2.24
N ARG A 99 -3.65 17.81 -3.43
CA ARG A 99 -2.63 18.79 -3.80
C ARG A 99 -3.15 20.23 -3.73
N PHE A 100 -4.30 20.50 -4.34
CA PHE A 100 -4.89 21.85 -4.34
C PHE A 100 -5.56 22.22 -3.02
N SER A 101 -6.08 21.24 -2.26
CA SER A 101 -6.49 21.46 -0.87
C SER A 101 -5.31 21.92 -0.01
N ALA A 102 -4.13 21.30 -0.16
CA ALA A 102 -2.92 21.73 0.54
C ALA A 102 -2.46 23.16 0.14
N VAL A 103 -2.58 23.53 -1.14
CA VAL A 103 -2.31 24.91 -1.62
C VAL A 103 -3.26 25.90 -0.96
N TYR A 104 -4.56 25.64 -0.99
CA TYR A 104 -5.55 26.53 -0.41
C TYR A 104 -5.40 26.64 1.12
N ARG A 105 -5.09 25.53 1.80
CA ARG A 105 -4.77 25.56 3.24
C ARG A 105 -3.51 26.38 3.54
N THR A 106 -2.49 26.32 2.68
CA THR A 106 -1.31 27.19 2.79
C THR A 106 -1.69 28.67 2.68
N TRP A 107 -2.61 29.02 1.77
CA TRP A 107 -3.16 30.39 1.65
C TRP A 107 -3.89 30.83 2.93
N LEU A 108 -4.65 29.92 3.56
CA LEU A 108 -5.31 30.16 4.85
C LEU A 108 -4.33 30.21 6.05
N GLY A 109 -3.03 29.98 5.85
CA GLY A 109 -2.06 29.83 6.93
C GLY A 109 -2.22 28.56 7.76
N LEU A 110 -2.89 27.54 7.21
CA LEU A 110 -3.11 26.24 7.82
C LEU A 110 -2.11 25.21 7.28
N ALA A 111 -1.70 24.28 8.13
CA ALA A 111 -0.93 23.12 7.68
C ALA A 111 -1.76 22.24 6.73
N PRO A 112 -1.17 21.58 5.72
CA PRO A 112 -1.85 20.55 4.93
C PRO A 112 -2.54 19.53 5.84
N HIS A 113 -3.63 18.94 5.36
CA HIS A 113 -4.20 17.76 6.01
C HIS A 113 -3.11 16.67 6.00
N ASP A 114 -2.69 16.28 7.21
CA ASP A 114 -1.64 15.30 7.51
C ASP A 114 -0.21 15.61 7.04
N ALA A 115 0.31 16.78 7.44
CA ALA A 115 1.77 17.02 7.54
C ALA A 115 2.42 16.39 8.80
N SER A 116 1.78 15.39 9.41
CA SER A 116 2.34 14.55 10.47
C SER A 116 2.08 13.10 10.09
N PRO A 117 3.03 12.17 10.28
CA PRO A 117 2.77 10.73 10.20
C PRO A 117 1.87 10.35 11.39
N GLY A 118 0.59 10.66 11.25
CA GLY A 118 -0.45 10.20 12.14
C GLY A 118 -1.24 9.20 11.36
N ASN A 119 -1.06 7.91 11.67
CA ASN A 119 -1.99 6.85 11.32
C ASN A 119 -3.42 7.39 11.44
N PRO A 120 -4.33 7.12 10.48
CA PRO A 120 -5.74 7.43 10.67
C PRO A 120 -6.25 6.63 11.88
N THR A 121 -6.20 7.25 13.06
CA THR A 121 -6.49 6.67 14.39
C THR A 121 -7.98 6.50 14.64
N ARG A 122 -8.75 6.26 13.59
CA ARG A 122 -10.15 5.81 13.64
C ARG A 122 -10.50 5.18 12.29
N PRO A 123 -11.27 4.08 12.26
CA PRO A 123 -11.81 3.55 11.01
C PRO A 123 -12.67 4.65 10.36
N GLN A 124 -12.10 5.36 9.38
CA GLN A 124 -12.85 6.29 8.57
C GLN A 124 -13.96 5.49 7.89
N LYS A 125 -15.21 5.90 8.06
CA LYS A 125 -16.33 5.24 7.40
C LYS A 125 -16.11 5.36 5.89
N ARG A 126 -15.78 4.26 5.24
CA ARG A 126 -15.60 4.22 3.79
C ARG A 126 -16.95 4.37 3.07
N HIS A 127 -16.90 4.95 1.88
CA HIS A 127 -18.06 5.08 1.01
C HIS A 127 -18.63 3.69 0.69
N LYS A 128 -19.95 3.54 0.70
CA LYS A 128 -20.62 2.31 0.28
C LYS A 128 -20.99 2.40 -1.19
N ALA A 129 -20.88 1.29 -1.92
CA ALA A 129 -21.38 1.23 -3.29
C ALA A 129 -22.91 1.41 -3.36
N GLU A 130 -23.36 2.20 -4.33
CA GLU A 130 -24.76 2.43 -4.68
C GLU A 130 -25.18 1.53 -5.86
N VAL A 131 -26.48 1.48 -6.15
CA VAL A 131 -27.01 0.72 -7.29
C VAL A 131 -26.43 1.22 -8.62
N ALA A 132 -26.14 2.51 -8.73
CA ALA A 132 -25.56 3.11 -9.93
C ALA A 132 -24.10 2.69 -10.20
N ASP A 133 -23.36 2.20 -9.19
CA ASP A 133 -21.96 1.80 -9.35
C ASP A 133 -21.78 0.42 -9.98
N VAL A 134 -22.88 -0.33 -10.13
CA VAL A 134 -22.84 -1.71 -10.60
C VAL A 134 -23.81 -1.90 -11.76
N ASP A 135 -23.27 -1.88 -12.98
CA ASP A 135 -24.00 -2.32 -14.17
C ASP A 135 -24.02 -3.85 -14.22
N LEU A 136 -25.17 -4.46 -13.92
CA LEU A 136 -25.36 -5.91 -13.96
C LEU A 136 -25.22 -6.52 -15.37
N SER A 137 -25.20 -5.71 -16.42
CA SER A 137 -25.05 -6.19 -17.81
C SER A 137 -23.59 -6.39 -18.22
N GLN A 138 -22.63 -5.93 -17.42
CA GLN A 138 -21.21 -5.96 -17.74
C GLN A 138 -20.38 -6.59 -16.62
N PRO A 139 -19.22 -7.20 -16.93
CA PRO A 139 -18.27 -7.61 -15.90
C PRO A 139 -17.78 -6.40 -15.09
N ILE A 140 -17.68 -6.58 -13.77
CA ILE A 140 -17.19 -5.55 -12.84
C ILE A 140 -15.82 -5.97 -12.29
N ASN A 141 -14.90 -5.02 -12.18
CA ASN A 141 -13.62 -5.24 -11.50
C ASN A 141 -13.71 -4.80 -10.04
N LEU A 142 -13.33 -5.69 -9.14
CA LEU A 142 -13.35 -5.47 -7.70
C LEU A 142 -11.95 -5.70 -7.12
N VAL A 143 -11.51 -4.79 -6.26
CA VAL A 143 -10.33 -4.98 -5.42
C VAL A 143 -10.74 -5.81 -4.20
N VAL A 144 -10.05 -6.91 -3.93
CA VAL A 144 -10.26 -7.73 -2.74
C VAL A 144 -9.67 -7.01 -1.53
N LEU A 145 -10.46 -6.81 -0.48
CA LEU A 145 -10.03 -6.18 0.77
C LEU A 145 -9.89 -7.20 1.90
N ALA A 146 -10.81 -8.15 2.00
CA ALA A 146 -10.76 -9.24 2.97
C ALA A 146 -11.61 -10.43 2.54
N LEU A 147 -11.13 -11.63 2.86
CA LEU A 147 -11.95 -12.84 2.83
C LEU A 147 -12.71 -12.99 4.16
N LYS A 148 -14.00 -13.30 4.08
CA LYS A 148 -14.85 -13.66 5.21
C LYS A 148 -15.36 -15.10 5.04
N SER A 149 -15.90 -15.67 6.11
CA SER A 149 -16.34 -17.07 6.18
C SER A 149 -17.30 -17.51 5.06
N ASN A 150 -18.10 -16.59 4.51
CA ASN A 150 -19.01 -16.85 3.38
C ASN A 150 -19.12 -15.70 2.36
N ALA A 151 -18.18 -14.74 2.37
CA ALA A 151 -18.21 -13.58 1.47
C ALA A 151 -16.80 -13.03 1.24
N ILE A 152 -16.67 -12.12 0.29
CA ILE A 152 -15.47 -11.29 0.08
C ILE A 152 -15.87 -9.84 0.29
N ARG A 153 -15.15 -9.10 1.13
CA ARG A 153 -15.26 -7.65 1.22
C ARG A 153 -14.39 -7.07 0.11
N CYS A 154 -14.99 -6.22 -0.71
CA CYS A 154 -14.32 -5.63 -1.87
C CYS A 154 -14.51 -4.12 -1.93
N ARG A 155 -13.69 -3.47 -2.76
CA ARG A 155 -13.89 -2.11 -3.26
C ARG A 155 -14.08 -2.16 -4.77
N VAL A 156 -14.97 -1.33 -5.32
CA VAL A 156 -15.12 -1.22 -6.78
C VAL A 156 -13.90 -0.51 -7.35
N LEU A 157 -13.23 -1.11 -8.35
CA LEU A 157 -12.01 -0.58 -8.93
C LEU A 157 -12.24 0.85 -9.48
N GLY A 158 -11.32 1.78 -9.19
CA GLY A 158 -11.43 3.20 -9.58
C GLY A 158 -12.36 4.03 -8.69
N THR A 159 -12.81 3.50 -7.56
CA THR A 159 -13.64 4.21 -6.58
C THR A 159 -13.24 3.85 -5.15
N GLU A 160 -13.67 4.62 -4.16
CA GLU A 160 -13.52 4.25 -2.74
C GLU A 160 -14.73 3.47 -2.18
N ARG A 161 -15.58 2.95 -3.07
CA ARG A 161 -16.88 2.37 -2.71
C ARG A 161 -16.77 0.89 -2.41
N GLU A 162 -17.13 0.51 -1.19
CA GLU A 162 -17.11 -0.88 -0.76
C GLU A 162 -18.39 -1.63 -1.09
N ILE A 163 -18.22 -2.93 -1.40
CA ILE A 163 -19.29 -3.87 -1.67
C ILE A 163 -18.93 -5.26 -1.16
N THR A 164 -19.92 -6.02 -0.67
CA THR A 164 -19.70 -7.42 -0.27
C THR A 164 -20.08 -8.37 -1.39
N LEU A 165 -19.12 -9.12 -1.91
CA LEU A 165 -19.31 -10.14 -2.93
C LEU A 165 -19.64 -11.51 -2.28
N ARG A 166 -20.73 -12.12 -2.76
CA ARG A 166 -21.10 -13.52 -2.53
C ARG A 166 -20.76 -14.35 -3.76
N THR A 167 -19.77 -15.22 -3.63
CA THR A 167 -19.29 -16.12 -4.68
C THR A 167 -18.95 -17.48 -4.09
N ALA A 168 -19.04 -18.53 -4.91
CA ALA A 168 -18.73 -19.90 -4.50
C ALA A 168 -17.22 -20.13 -4.30
N VAL A 169 -16.38 -19.47 -5.10
CA VAL A 169 -14.92 -19.64 -5.12
C VAL A 169 -14.26 -18.44 -4.45
N ARG A 170 -13.35 -18.70 -3.50
CA ARG A 170 -12.75 -17.68 -2.61
C ARG A 170 -11.30 -18.02 -2.29
N TRP A 171 -10.44 -17.94 -3.30
CA TRP A 171 -8.99 -18.16 -3.17
C TRP A 171 -8.18 -16.89 -3.47
N ASP A 172 -8.85 -15.74 -3.58
CA ASP A 172 -8.20 -14.48 -3.87
C ASP A 172 -7.65 -13.85 -2.59
N VAL A 173 -6.53 -13.15 -2.69
CA VAL A 173 -5.92 -12.48 -1.53
C VAL A 173 -6.26 -10.99 -1.54
N PRO A 174 -6.30 -10.33 -0.36
CA PRO A 174 -6.40 -8.87 -0.31
C PRO A 174 -5.35 -8.20 -1.20
N GLY A 175 -5.76 -7.17 -1.94
CA GLY A 175 -4.93 -6.45 -2.91
C GLY A 175 -4.95 -7.00 -4.34
N GLU A 176 -5.56 -8.16 -4.59
CA GLU A 176 -5.84 -8.60 -5.97
C GLU A 176 -7.09 -7.95 -6.55
N ILE A 177 -7.10 -7.82 -7.87
CA ILE A 177 -8.25 -7.38 -8.65
C ILE A 177 -8.92 -8.59 -9.28
N ILE A 178 -10.18 -8.81 -8.93
CA ILE A 178 -11.03 -9.85 -9.52
C ILE A 178 -12.02 -9.25 -10.51
N THR A 179 -12.20 -9.91 -11.65
CA THR A 179 -13.27 -9.60 -12.60
C THR A 179 -14.44 -10.52 -12.33
N VAL A 180 -15.60 -9.94 -12.00
CA VAL A 180 -16.81 -10.67 -11.63
C VAL A 180 -17.87 -10.46 -12.70
N ILE A 181 -18.51 -11.55 -13.13
CA ILE A 181 -19.74 -11.48 -13.92
C ILE A 181 -20.90 -11.39 -12.92
N PRO A 182 -21.52 -10.21 -12.76
CA PRO A 182 -22.54 -10.00 -11.75
C PRO A 182 -23.83 -10.76 -12.13
N THR A 183 -24.60 -11.15 -11.11
CA THR A 183 -25.88 -11.85 -11.29
C THR A 183 -27.00 -11.16 -10.53
N LYS A 184 -26.73 -10.70 -9.32
CA LYS A 184 -27.71 -9.98 -8.50
C LYS A 184 -27.02 -8.98 -7.59
N GLN A 185 -27.58 -7.78 -7.49
CA GLN A 185 -27.23 -6.81 -6.47
C GLN A 185 -28.41 -6.62 -5.51
N TRP A 186 -28.12 -6.39 -4.24
CA TRP A 186 -29.12 -6.01 -3.24
C TRP A 186 -28.46 -5.26 -2.09
N THR A 187 -29.28 -4.60 -1.28
CA THR A 187 -28.83 -3.93 -0.05
C THR A 187 -29.39 -4.69 1.15
N HIS A 188 -28.57 -4.94 2.16
CA HIS A 188 -28.99 -5.54 3.43
C HIS A 188 -28.43 -4.72 4.59
N ALA A 189 -29.31 -4.27 5.49
CA ALA A 189 -28.96 -3.35 6.58
C ALA A 189 -28.17 -2.10 6.10
N GLY A 190 -28.55 -1.56 4.95
CA GLY A 190 -27.87 -0.41 4.33
C GLY A 190 -26.46 -0.72 3.81
N HIS A 191 -26.05 -1.99 3.72
CA HIS A 191 -24.77 -2.40 3.12
C HIS A 191 -25.00 -3.05 1.75
N PRO A 192 -24.27 -2.66 0.69
CA PRO A 192 -24.44 -3.22 -0.63
C PRO A 192 -23.81 -4.62 -0.75
N TYR A 193 -24.52 -5.50 -1.43
CA TYR A 193 -24.09 -6.85 -1.74
C TYR A 193 -24.21 -7.11 -3.24
N LEU A 194 -23.27 -7.90 -3.73
CA LEU A 194 -23.24 -8.43 -5.08
C LEU A 194 -23.14 -9.94 -5.01
N SER A 195 -23.85 -10.67 -5.87
CA SER A 195 -23.52 -12.04 -6.20
C SER A 195 -23.10 -12.14 -7.65
N GLY A 196 -22.16 -13.04 -7.92
CA GLY A 196 -21.63 -13.23 -9.26
C GLY A 196 -20.56 -14.30 -9.28
N LYS A 197 -20.16 -14.68 -10.50
CA LYS A 197 -19.06 -15.62 -10.72
C LYS A 197 -17.77 -14.86 -10.95
N VAL A 198 -16.72 -15.20 -10.21
CA VAL A 198 -15.35 -14.71 -10.50
C VAL A 198 -14.89 -15.33 -11.82
N GLN A 199 -14.63 -14.48 -12.81
CA GLN A 199 -14.16 -14.86 -14.13
C GLN A 199 -12.64 -14.96 -14.18
N SER A 200 -11.94 -13.99 -13.58
CA SER A 200 -10.48 -13.95 -13.51
C SER A 200 -10.01 -13.17 -12.28
N SER A 201 -8.74 -13.34 -11.93
CA SER A 201 -8.05 -12.65 -10.85
C SER A 201 -6.66 -12.24 -11.33
N ARG A 202 -6.20 -11.05 -10.95
CA ARG A 202 -4.88 -10.52 -11.32
C ARG A 202 -4.33 -9.63 -10.22
N LEU A 203 -3.00 -9.52 -10.16
CA LEU A 203 -2.32 -8.48 -9.41
C LEU A 203 -1.96 -7.35 -10.37
N ASP A 204 -2.48 -6.16 -10.11
CA ASP A 204 -2.13 -4.92 -10.80
C ASP A 204 -2.12 -3.79 -9.76
N VAL A 205 -0.96 -3.62 -9.13
CA VAL A 205 -0.78 -2.72 -7.99
C VAL A 205 -0.96 -1.24 -8.37
N GLN A 206 -0.67 -0.88 -9.63
CA GLN A 206 -0.84 0.49 -10.13
C GLN A 206 -2.33 0.84 -10.23
N ALA A 207 -3.16 -0.09 -10.70
CA ALA A 207 -4.60 0.09 -10.77
C ALA A 207 -5.29 0.15 -9.40
N LEU A 208 -4.60 -0.20 -8.31
CA LEU A 208 -5.13 -0.03 -6.95
C LEU A 208 -5.16 1.44 -6.53
N GLU A 209 -4.40 2.32 -7.19
CA GLU A 209 -4.31 3.76 -6.90
C GLU A 209 -3.96 4.05 -5.43
N LEU A 210 -3.12 3.19 -4.84
CA LEU A 210 -2.63 3.37 -3.47
C LEU A 210 -1.59 4.49 -3.43
N VAL A 211 -1.64 5.29 -2.36
CA VAL A 211 -0.56 6.19 -2.00
C VAL A 211 0.68 5.36 -1.70
N PRO A 212 1.81 5.53 -2.41
CA PRO A 212 3.04 4.83 -2.07
C PRO A 212 3.43 5.06 -0.61
N LEU A 213 4.06 4.07 0.02
CA LEU A 213 4.63 4.22 1.35
C LEU A 213 5.68 5.34 1.35
N GLY A 214 5.82 6.05 2.47
CA GLY A 214 6.93 6.96 2.70
C GLY A 214 8.27 6.23 2.66
N LEU A 215 9.33 6.96 2.28
CA LEU A 215 10.71 6.47 2.29
C LEU A 215 11.59 7.49 2.97
N LYS A 216 12.02 7.19 4.18
CA LYS A 216 12.83 8.08 5.02
C LYS A 216 14.32 7.82 4.77
N PRO A 217 15.12 8.83 4.41
CA PRO A 217 16.57 8.68 4.32
C PRO A 217 17.21 8.48 5.71
N GLU A 218 18.10 7.51 5.83
CA GLU A 218 18.79 7.12 7.09
C GLU A 218 20.32 7.31 7.00
N GLY A 219 20.77 8.16 6.08
CA GLY A 219 22.19 8.40 5.82
C GLY A 219 22.78 7.41 4.82
N ASP A 220 24.10 7.29 4.81
CA ASP A 220 24.81 6.36 3.93
C ASP A 220 25.16 5.08 4.70
N TRP A 221 24.79 3.93 4.14
CA TRP A 221 25.32 2.64 4.56
C TRP A 221 26.71 2.44 3.96
N ASP A 222 27.66 2.05 4.80
CA ASP A 222 29.05 1.79 4.44
C ASP A 222 29.38 0.31 4.59
N PRO A 223 29.78 -0.40 3.50
CA PRO A 223 30.22 -1.78 3.62
C PRO A 223 31.45 -1.96 4.54
N GLU A 224 32.27 -0.93 4.77
CA GLU A 224 33.44 -1.04 5.67
C GLU A 224 33.04 -1.12 7.16
N GLU A 225 31.85 -0.65 7.52
CA GLU A 225 31.33 -0.68 8.90
C GLU A 225 30.53 -1.97 9.20
N GLU A 226 30.27 -2.78 8.18
CA GLU A 226 29.46 -4.00 8.26
C GLU A 226 30.31 -5.22 8.67
N TYR A 227 29.70 -6.15 9.41
CA TYR A 227 30.36 -7.40 9.78
C TYR A 227 30.28 -8.43 8.64
N TRP A 228 31.43 -8.78 8.06
CA TRP A 228 31.53 -9.75 6.94
C TRP A 228 32.15 -11.11 7.31
N GLY A 229 32.46 -11.33 8.59
CA GLY A 229 33.26 -12.47 9.05
C GLY A 229 34.41 -12.02 9.95
N GLU A 230 35.30 -12.94 10.31
CA GLU A 230 36.46 -12.61 11.13
C GLU A 230 37.51 -11.82 10.32
N GLU A 231 38.26 -10.97 11.01
CA GLU A 231 39.31 -10.17 10.37
C GLU A 231 40.37 -11.08 9.71
N GLY A 232 40.62 -10.86 8.42
CA GLY A 232 41.55 -11.66 7.62
C GLY A 232 40.91 -12.83 6.86
N GLU A 233 39.63 -13.13 7.09
CA GLU A 233 38.90 -14.10 6.26
C GLU A 233 38.57 -13.50 4.88
N PRO A 234 38.67 -14.30 3.79
CA PRO A 234 38.31 -13.82 2.47
C PRO A 234 36.80 -13.63 2.37
N LEU A 235 36.37 -12.49 1.80
CA LEU A 235 34.96 -12.26 1.49
C LEU A 235 34.38 -13.39 0.65
N GLU A 236 33.18 -13.84 1.02
CA GLU A 236 32.41 -14.80 0.24
C GLU A 236 32.04 -14.23 -1.14
N ALA A 237 31.83 -15.11 -2.12
CA ALA A 237 31.60 -14.71 -3.52
C ALA A 237 30.38 -13.78 -3.69
N TRP A 238 29.33 -13.99 -2.91
CA TRP A 238 28.11 -13.18 -2.94
C TRP A 238 28.33 -11.75 -2.39
N ALA A 239 29.22 -11.60 -1.40
CA ALA A 239 29.50 -10.33 -0.71
C ALA A 239 30.41 -9.42 -1.53
N LYS A 240 31.38 -9.98 -2.28
CA LYS A 240 32.34 -9.23 -3.11
C LYS A 240 31.71 -8.13 -3.97
N PRO A 241 30.68 -8.40 -4.80
CA PRO A 241 30.10 -7.35 -5.63
C PRO A 241 29.36 -6.26 -4.83
N ILE A 242 28.80 -6.61 -3.67
CA ILE A 242 28.10 -5.68 -2.78
C ILE A 242 29.11 -4.75 -2.09
N VAL A 243 30.21 -5.30 -1.58
CA VAL A 243 31.31 -4.51 -0.99
C VAL A 243 31.97 -3.64 -2.05
N ALA A 244 32.24 -4.17 -3.25
CA ALA A 244 32.84 -3.42 -4.35
C ALA A 244 31.98 -2.25 -4.86
N ARG A 245 30.66 -2.32 -4.69
CA ARG A 245 29.75 -1.20 -4.99
C ARG A 245 29.97 0.00 -4.07
N GLY A 246 30.52 -0.21 -2.87
CA GLY A 246 30.82 0.85 -1.91
C GLY A 246 29.58 1.43 -1.22
N LYS A 247 29.76 2.63 -0.66
CA LYS A 247 28.73 3.38 0.08
C LYS A 247 27.46 3.61 -0.76
N ARG A 248 26.31 3.48 -0.12
CA ARG A 248 24.99 3.65 -0.72
C ARG A 248 24.01 4.29 0.28
N PRO A 249 23.04 5.09 -0.19
CA PRO A 249 22.04 5.64 0.70
C PRO A 249 21.19 4.53 1.33
N ALA A 250 21.01 4.61 2.65
CA ALA A 250 20.12 3.78 3.44
C ALA A 250 18.76 4.45 3.60
N PHE A 251 17.71 3.64 3.65
CA PHE A 251 16.36 4.12 3.84
C PHE A 251 15.58 3.24 4.82
N GLU A 252 14.60 3.86 5.47
CA GLU A 252 13.55 3.20 6.24
C GLU A 252 12.20 3.44 5.55
N MET A 253 11.49 2.37 5.22
CA MET A 253 10.13 2.45 4.69
C MET A 253 9.16 2.90 5.78
N GLU A 254 8.10 3.62 5.41
CA GLU A 254 6.96 3.86 6.31
C GLU A 254 6.30 2.53 6.70
N GLN A 255 6.05 2.34 8.00
CA GLN A 255 5.19 1.28 8.50
C GLN A 255 3.74 1.77 8.59
N VAL A 256 2.82 1.00 8.00
CA VAL A 256 1.37 1.25 8.09
C VAL A 256 0.72 0.13 8.90
N ILE A 257 0.20 0.47 10.07
CA ILE A 257 -0.54 -0.45 10.96
C ILE A 257 -1.91 0.18 11.29
N PRO A 258 -2.95 -0.15 10.51
CA PRO A 258 -4.30 0.31 10.80
C PRO A 258 -4.77 -0.11 12.19
N GLY A 259 -5.28 0.86 12.95
CA GLY A 259 -5.79 0.62 14.31
C GLY A 259 -4.75 0.75 15.42
N GLU A 260 -3.47 0.95 15.10
CA GLU A 260 -2.46 1.33 16.08
C GLU A 260 -2.70 2.76 16.58
N ASP A 261 -2.86 2.93 17.89
CA ASP A 261 -2.82 4.24 18.54
C ASP A 261 -1.41 4.48 19.12
N PRO A 262 -0.62 5.44 18.58
CA PRO A 262 0.71 5.76 19.10
C PRO A 262 0.76 6.18 20.57
N LYS A 263 -0.40 6.49 21.18
CA LYS A 263 -0.54 6.85 22.59
C LYS A 263 -0.94 5.66 23.47
N GLU A 264 -1.44 4.58 22.88
CA GLU A 264 -1.78 3.34 23.57
C GLU A 264 -0.83 2.23 23.11
N TRP A 265 0.28 2.10 23.82
CA TRP A 265 1.34 1.10 23.65
C TRP A 265 0.91 -0.38 23.61
N GLU A 266 -0.39 -0.68 23.78
CA GLU A 266 -0.96 -2.03 23.86
C GLU A 266 -1.74 -2.47 22.60
N THR A 267 -1.90 -1.65 21.56
CA THR A 267 -2.77 -1.98 20.40
C THR A 267 -2.03 -2.10 19.07
N ASP A 268 -1.07 -3.03 18.98
CA ASP A 268 -0.50 -3.46 17.71
C ASP A 268 -1.21 -4.74 17.21
N PRO A 269 -2.10 -4.65 16.20
CA PRO A 269 -2.82 -5.82 15.68
C PRO A 269 -1.92 -6.87 15.01
N ILE A 270 -0.70 -6.52 14.61
CA ILE A 270 0.28 -7.47 14.05
C ILE A 270 0.89 -8.31 15.18
N ILE A 271 1.27 -7.68 16.28
CA ILE A 271 1.75 -8.38 17.48
C ILE A 271 0.63 -9.28 18.01
N GLU A 272 -0.58 -8.75 18.18
CA GLU A 272 -1.75 -9.52 18.63
C GLU A 272 -2.03 -10.73 17.71
N ALA A 273 -2.01 -10.56 16.39
CA ALA A 273 -2.18 -11.66 15.46
C ALA A 273 -1.08 -12.72 15.58
N SER A 274 0.17 -12.30 15.82
CA SER A 274 1.29 -13.21 16.06
C SER A 274 1.12 -14.00 17.35
N GLU A 275 0.68 -13.35 18.44
CA GLU A 275 0.40 -13.98 19.72
C GLU A 275 -0.78 -14.96 19.64
N LEU A 276 -1.88 -14.58 18.98
CA LEU A 276 -3.03 -15.46 18.72
C LEU A 276 -2.60 -16.73 17.99
N LYS A 277 -1.77 -16.60 16.95
CA LYS A 277 -1.22 -17.77 16.24
C LYS A 277 -0.31 -18.59 17.14
N ALA A 278 0.56 -17.96 17.94
CA ALA A 278 1.45 -18.67 18.86
C ALA A 278 0.66 -19.44 19.95
N GLY A 279 -0.47 -18.88 20.39
CA GLY A 279 -1.44 -19.52 21.28
C GLY A 279 -2.30 -20.60 20.62
N GLY A 280 -2.15 -20.82 19.31
CA GLY A 280 -2.87 -21.85 18.55
C GLY A 280 -4.18 -21.39 17.90
N ASP A 281 -4.63 -20.15 18.16
CA ASP A 281 -5.81 -19.57 17.51
C ASP A 281 -5.45 -18.91 16.17
N ARG A 282 -5.09 -19.77 15.22
CA ARG A 282 -4.79 -19.35 13.86
C ARG A 282 -5.97 -18.65 13.17
N GLY A 283 -7.21 -19.04 13.50
CA GLY A 283 -8.41 -18.49 12.89
C GLY A 283 -8.63 -17.02 13.28
N ALA A 284 -8.50 -16.72 14.57
CA ALA A 284 -8.58 -15.34 15.06
C ALA A 284 -7.43 -14.48 14.51
N ALA A 285 -6.21 -15.02 14.46
CA ALA A 285 -5.07 -14.34 13.86
C ALA A 285 -5.32 -13.98 12.38
N GLU A 286 -5.81 -14.92 11.57
CA GLU A 286 -6.17 -14.67 10.17
C GLU A 286 -7.28 -13.62 10.04
N GLU A 287 -8.31 -13.67 10.89
CA GLU A 287 -9.39 -12.68 10.87
C GLU A 287 -8.91 -11.27 11.20
N LEU A 288 -8.01 -11.12 12.19
CA LEU A 288 -7.43 -9.84 12.58
C LEU A 288 -6.56 -9.24 11.47
N LEU A 289 -5.72 -10.04 10.82
CA LEU A 289 -4.92 -9.59 9.68
C LEU A 289 -5.79 -9.22 8.47
N MET A 290 -6.85 -9.99 8.20
CA MET A 290 -7.84 -9.64 7.17
C MET A 290 -8.58 -8.35 7.49
N LYS A 291 -8.89 -8.08 8.77
CA LYS A 291 -9.48 -6.80 9.19
C LYS A 291 -8.50 -5.65 8.95
N THR A 292 -7.23 -5.84 9.30
CA THR A 292 -6.15 -4.86 9.11
C THR A 292 -6.01 -4.50 7.62
N LEU A 293 -5.93 -5.49 6.74
CA LEU A 293 -5.86 -5.27 5.28
C LEU A 293 -7.14 -4.67 4.70
N ALA A 294 -8.29 -4.96 5.30
CA ALA A 294 -9.52 -4.29 4.92
C ALA A 294 -9.54 -2.81 5.28
N GLU A 295 -8.71 -2.35 6.22
CA GLU A 295 -8.59 -0.94 6.63
C GLU A 295 -7.47 -0.20 5.89
N ASP A 296 -6.35 -0.85 5.59
CA ASP A 296 -5.35 -0.36 4.63
C ASP A 296 -4.56 -1.53 4.02
N LEU A 297 -4.60 -1.63 2.69
CA LEU A 297 -3.86 -2.65 1.94
C LEU A 297 -2.34 -2.44 2.02
N ARG A 298 -1.89 -1.24 2.41
CA ARG A 298 -0.48 -0.86 2.58
C ARG A 298 0.17 -1.47 3.82
N CYS A 299 -0.60 -2.14 4.68
CA CYS A 299 -0.05 -2.92 5.79
C CYS A 299 0.71 -4.16 5.27
N LEU A 300 1.98 -3.98 4.93
CA LEU A 300 2.82 -5.03 4.35
C LEU A 300 3.02 -6.21 5.32
N ASP A 301 3.03 -5.95 6.62
CA ASP A 301 3.29 -7.01 7.60
C ASP A 301 2.12 -7.99 7.67
N ALA A 302 0.89 -7.51 7.52
CA ALA A 302 -0.27 -8.38 7.42
C ALA A 302 -0.20 -9.31 6.19
N HIS A 303 0.28 -8.81 5.04
CA HIS A 303 0.53 -9.65 3.86
C HIS A 303 1.63 -10.69 4.13
N ALA A 304 2.75 -10.27 4.75
CA ALA A 304 3.85 -11.17 5.09
C ALA A 304 3.39 -12.29 6.05
N HIS A 305 2.64 -11.94 7.10
CA HIS A 305 2.13 -12.91 8.07
C HIS A 305 1.11 -13.87 7.45
N LEU A 306 0.15 -13.38 6.66
CA LEU A 306 -0.80 -14.26 5.94
C LEU A 306 -0.08 -15.19 4.96
N GLY A 307 0.96 -14.71 4.28
CA GLY A 307 1.84 -15.55 3.46
C GLY A 307 2.50 -16.65 4.29
N ASN A 308 3.12 -16.29 5.42
CA ASN A 308 3.79 -17.23 6.33
C ASN A 308 2.84 -18.30 6.85
N PHE A 309 1.59 -17.94 7.15
CA PHE A 309 0.60 -18.88 7.65
C PHE A 309 0.30 -19.94 6.58
N GLN A 310 0.30 -19.56 5.30
CA GLN A 310 -0.05 -20.46 4.20
C GLN A 310 1.15 -21.21 3.62
N PHE A 311 2.36 -20.71 3.83
CA PHE A 311 3.57 -21.19 3.16
C PHE A 311 3.76 -22.70 3.24
N GLU A 312 3.55 -23.30 4.42
CA GLU A 312 3.83 -24.72 4.63
C GLU A 312 2.88 -25.64 3.84
N HIS A 313 1.59 -25.29 3.76
CA HIS A 313 0.57 -26.17 3.19
C HIS A 313 0.05 -25.74 1.81
N LEU A 314 0.11 -24.45 1.52
CA LEU A 314 -0.44 -23.83 0.32
C LEU A 314 0.56 -22.80 -0.26
N PRO A 315 1.75 -23.24 -0.72
CA PRO A 315 2.81 -22.32 -1.14
C PRO A 315 2.39 -21.42 -2.32
N LYS A 316 1.49 -21.89 -3.20
CA LYS A 316 0.91 -21.06 -4.27
C LYS A 316 0.06 -19.90 -3.73
N GLN A 317 -0.64 -20.12 -2.63
CA GLN A 317 -1.46 -19.09 -2.01
C GLN A 317 -0.60 -18.14 -1.15
N ALA A 318 0.42 -18.67 -0.48
CA ALA A 318 1.43 -17.86 0.21
C ALA A 318 2.14 -16.89 -0.75
N MET A 319 2.56 -17.39 -1.92
CA MET A 319 3.16 -16.56 -2.98
C MET A 319 2.30 -15.36 -3.33
N ARG A 320 0.97 -15.53 -3.45
CA ARG A 320 0.05 -14.42 -3.79
C ARG A 320 0.08 -13.33 -2.73
N HIS A 321 0.02 -13.69 -1.44
CA HIS A 321 0.12 -12.72 -0.35
C HIS A 321 1.47 -11.97 -0.37
N TYR A 322 2.58 -12.70 -0.49
CA TYR A 322 3.89 -12.06 -0.53
C TYR A 322 4.06 -11.14 -1.75
N MET A 323 3.57 -11.56 -2.92
CA MET A 323 3.62 -10.77 -4.14
C MET A 323 2.81 -9.48 -4.03
N VAL A 324 1.63 -9.49 -3.39
CA VAL A 324 0.88 -8.26 -3.15
C VAL A 324 1.69 -7.31 -2.26
N GLY A 325 2.16 -7.78 -1.09
CA GLY A 325 2.91 -6.94 -0.16
C GLY A 325 4.20 -6.38 -0.77
N ALA A 326 4.98 -7.21 -1.45
CA ALA A 326 6.19 -6.76 -2.15
C ALA A 326 5.86 -5.79 -3.30
N SER A 327 4.79 -5.99 -4.05
CA SER A 327 4.42 -5.08 -5.14
C SER A 327 3.98 -3.71 -4.63
N ILE A 328 3.28 -3.67 -3.49
CA ILE A 328 2.89 -2.41 -2.84
C ILE A 328 4.13 -1.66 -2.35
N GLY A 329 5.04 -2.32 -1.62
CA GLY A 329 6.29 -1.69 -1.18
C GLY A 329 7.19 -1.25 -2.34
N ALA A 330 7.16 -1.97 -3.46
CA ALA A 330 7.93 -1.62 -4.66
C ALA A 330 7.43 -0.33 -5.36
N LEU A 331 6.18 0.10 -5.12
CA LEU A 331 5.70 1.41 -5.61
C LEU A 331 6.57 2.56 -5.12
N THR A 332 7.05 2.46 -3.88
CA THR A 332 7.89 3.48 -3.23
C THR A 332 9.31 3.48 -3.75
N LEU A 333 9.88 2.30 -3.98
CA LEU A 333 11.27 2.17 -4.42
C LEU A 333 11.45 2.56 -5.89
N GLY A 334 10.51 2.15 -6.75
CA GLY A 334 10.67 2.24 -8.19
C GLY A 334 11.65 1.21 -8.76
N LEU A 335 11.75 1.17 -10.11
CA LEU A 335 12.55 0.17 -10.82
C LEU A 335 14.06 0.40 -10.70
N ASP A 336 14.49 1.65 -10.50
CA ASP A 336 15.89 2.06 -10.50
C ASP A 336 16.45 2.24 -9.07
N PHE A 337 15.80 1.64 -8.07
CA PHE A 337 16.25 1.76 -6.68
C PHE A 337 17.60 1.08 -6.44
N ASP A 338 18.60 1.90 -6.13
CA ASP A 338 20.02 1.54 -5.90
C ASP A 338 20.49 1.82 -4.45
N GLY A 339 19.54 2.04 -3.53
CA GLY A 339 19.80 2.16 -2.09
C GLY A 339 19.78 0.82 -1.36
N VAL A 340 19.93 0.88 -0.04
CA VAL A 340 19.74 -0.27 0.87
C VAL A 340 18.57 -0.04 1.83
N LEU A 341 18.01 -1.14 2.32
CA LEU A 341 16.98 -1.24 3.33
C LEU A 341 17.54 -2.11 4.47
N PRO A 342 18.36 -1.55 5.38
CA PRO A 342 18.97 -2.33 6.45
C PRO A 342 17.90 -2.90 7.39
N TRP A 343 18.10 -4.14 7.85
CA TRP A 343 17.20 -4.82 8.79
C TRP A 343 17.06 -4.13 10.17
N GLY A 344 18.09 -3.35 10.54
CA GLY A 344 18.11 -2.58 11.79
C GLY A 344 16.98 -1.55 11.86
N HIS A 345 16.58 -1.00 10.72
CA HIS A 345 15.37 -0.18 10.56
C HIS A 345 14.16 -1.12 10.51
N VAL A 346 13.42 -1.16 11.62
CA VAL A 346 12.43 -2.21 11.88
C VAL A 346 11.29 -2.19 10.86
N ASP A 347 10.98 -1.02 10.32
CA ASP A 347 9.90 -0.80 9.37
C ASP A 347 10.21 -1.36 7.97
N ASN A 348 11.47 -1.70 7.68
CA ASN A 348 11.85 -2.39 6.44
C ASN A 348 11.49 -3.88 6.46
N ARG A 349 11.35 -4.48 7.64
CA ARG A 349 11.21 -5.93 7.81
C ARG A 349 9.99 -6.51 7.11
N PRO A 350 8.79 -5.89 7.13
CA PRO A 350 7.64 -6.40 6.40
C PRO A 350 7.90 -6.61 4.90
N PHE A 351 8.49 -5.62 4.24
CA PHE A 351 8.83 -5.70 2.82
C PHE A 351 9.87 -6.79 2.54
N LEU A 352 10.93 -6.83 3.34
CA LEU A 352 11.98 -7.83 3.24
C LEU A 352 11.46 -9.26 3.51
N ARG A 353 10.51 -9.44 4.42
CA ARG A 353 9.82 -10.72 4.65
C ARG A 353 8.99 -11.16 3.45
N CYS A 354 8.27 -10.24 2.79
CA CYS A 354 7.57 -10.55 1.55
C CYS A 354 8.54 -11.03 0.46
N LEU A 355 9.66 -10.32 0.24
CA LEU A 355 10.66 -10.74 -0.74
C LEU A 355 11.27 -12.11 -0.42
N HIS A 356 11.55 -12.39 0.85
CA HIS A 356 12.04 -13.69 1.28
C HIS A 356 11.04 -14.80 1.00
N GLY A 357 9.78 -14.58 1.37
CA GLY A 357 8.68 -15.51 1.09
C GLY A 357 8.53 -15.83 -0.39
N ILE A 358 8.67 -14.82 -1.27
CA ILE A 358 8.67 -15.00 -2.73
C ILE A 358 9.81 -15.93 -3.16
N GLY A 359 11.04 -15.67 -2.69
CA GLY A 359 12.20 -16.51 -3.01
C GLY A 359 12.03 -17.96 -2.56
N LEU A 360 11.54 -18.17 -1.34
CA LEU A 360 11.24 -19.50 -0.80
C LEU A 360 10.13 -20.20 -1.59
N CYS A 361 9.09 -19.47 -2.00
CA CYS A 361 8.01 -20.01 -2.84
C CYS A 361 8.53 -20.43 -4.22
N PHE A 362 9.35 -19.62 -4.90
CA PHE A 362 9.98 -20.02 -6.16
C PHE A 362 10.83 -21.27 -6.03
N TRP A 363 11.61 -21.36 -4.95
CA TRP A 363 12.42 -22.54 -4.67
C TRP A 363 11.56 -23.79 -4.47
N ARG A 364 10.47 -23.69 -3.70
CA ARG A 364 9.46 -24.76 -3.56
C ARG A 364 8.80 -25.17 -4.87
N PHE A 365 8.65 -24.25 -5.82
CA PHE A 365 8.10 -24.56 -7.14
C PHE A 365 9.13 -25.20 -8.08
N GLY A 366 10.40 -25.30 -7.68
CA GLY A 366 11.51 -25.75 -8.51
C GLY A 366 12.00 -24.69 -9.49
N ASP A 367 11.54 -23.44 -9.38
CA ASP A 367 12.04 -22.32 -10.20
C ASP A 367 13.30 -21.72 -9.56
N LEU A 368 14.40 -22.47 -9.68
CA LEU A 368 15.68 -22.11 -9.08
C LEU A 368 16.21 -20.77 -9.61
N LYS A 369 15.93 -20.44 -10.87
CA LYS A 369 16.38 -19.19 -11.47
C LYS A 369 15.71 -17.97 -10.82
N GLU A 370 14.39 -18.01 -10.66
CA GLU A 370 13.65 -16.92 -10.02
C GLU A 370 13.92 -16.83 -8.52
N ALA A 371 14.13 -17.97 -7.85
CA ALA A 371 14.57 -18.02 -6.45
C ALA A 371 15.93 -17.33 -6.28
N ALA A 372 16.95 -17.70 -7.09
CA ALA A 372 18.27 -17.10 -7.03
C ALA A 372 18.24 -15.59 -7.32
N ARG A 373 17.45 -15.16 -8.31
CA ARG A 373 17.26 -13.74 -8.63
C ARG A 373 16.67 -12.98 -7.44
N THR A 374 15.70 -13.57 -6.76
CA THR A 374 15.04 -12.96 -5.60
C THR A 374 16.00 -12.86 -4.40
N PHE A 375 16.70 -13.94 -4.05
CA PHE A 375 17.66 -13.93 -2.94
C PHE A 375 18.86 -13.01 -3.22
N THR A 376 19.33 -12.95 -4.47
CA THR A 376 20.34 -11.96 -4.88
C THR A 376 19.82 -10.55 -4.63
N ARG A 377 18.62 -10.21 -5.11
CA ARG A 377 18.02 -8.88 -4.88
C ARG A 377 17.91 -8.56 -3.39
N MET A 378 17.55 -9.52 -2.56
CA MET A 378 17.51 -9.35 -1.11
C MET A 378 18.88 -8.99 -0.52
N LEU A 379 19.95 -9.68 -0.90
CA LEU A 379 21.31 -9.37 -0.42
C LEU A 379 21.75 -7.96 -0.84
N TRP A 380 21.35 -7.51 -2.03
CA TRP A 380 21.64 -6.14 -2.47
C TRP A 380 20.87 -5.08 -1.69
N LEU A 381 19.65 -5.38 -1.26
CA LEU A 381 18.80 -4.49 -0.46
C LEU A 381 19.17 -4.52 1.03
N ASN A 382 19.43 -5.70 1.60
CA ASN A 382 19.80 -5.89 3.01
C ASN A 382 21.11 -6.69 3.10
N PRO A 383 22.28 -6.04 2.93
CA PRO A 383 23.58 -6.70 2.91
C PRO A 383 23.95 -7.49 4.17
N SER A 384 23.47 -7.06 5.34
CA SER A 384 23.65 -7.75 6.63
C SER A 384 23.04 -9.16 6.66
N ASP A 385 22.17 -9.48 5.69
CA ASP A 385 21.56 -10.79 5.47
C ASP A 385 20.93 -11.43 6.72
N ASN A 386 20.21 -10.65 7.53
CA ASN A 386 19.61 -11.13 8.76
C ASN A 386 18.59 -12.27 8.55
N GLN A 387 18.07 -12.43 7.33
CA GLN A 387 17.12 -13.47 6.97
C GLN A 387 17.79 -14.74 6.44
N GLY A 388 19.12 -14.74 6.28
CA GLY A 388 19.89 -15.88 5.78
C GLY A 388 19.63 -16.21 4.31
N ALA A 389 19.32 -15.20 3.48
CA ALA A 389 19.14 -15.36 2.05
C ALA A 389 20.41 -15.88 1.35
N ARG A 390 21.62 -15.63 1.89
CA ARG A 390 22.88 -16.16 1.32
C ARG A 390 22.94 -17.69 1.35
N PHE A 391 22.41 -18.32 2.39
CA PHE A 391 22.38 -19.78 2.50
C PHE A 391 21.39 -20.38 1.48
N ASN A 392 20.21 -19.76 1.35
CA ASN A 392 19.22 -20.18 0.35
C ASN A 392 19.75 -19.97 -1.08
N LEU A 393 20.44 -18.86 -1.35
CA LEU A 393 21.06 -18.59 -2.65
C LEU A 393 22.10 -19.67 -2.97
N ALA A 394 22.97 -20.00 -2.02
CA ALA A 394 23.99 -21.03 -2.21
C ALA A 394 23.37 -22.42 -2.49
N ASP A 395 22.29 -22.79 -1.80
CA ASP A 395 21.55 -24.03 -2.06
C ASP A 395 20.94 -24.06 -3.48
N VAL A 396 20.27 -22.98 -3.85
CA VAL A 396 19.59 -22.85 -5.14
C VAL A 396 20.59 -22.83 -6.30
N GLU A 397 21.71 -22.12 -6.18
CA GLU A 397 22.78 -22.08 -7.19
C GLU A 397 23.49 -23.43 -7.35
N ALA A 398 23.55 -24.23 -6.27
CA ALA A 398 24.03 -25.60 -6.31
C ALA A 398 23.02 -26.59 -6.92
N GLY A 399 21.83 -26.14 -7.30
CA GLY A 399 20.79 -26.98 -7.89
C GLY A 399 20.02 -27.83 -6.89
N ARG A 400 20.16 -27.59 -5.58
CA ARG A 400 19.46 -28.37 -4.54
C ARG A 400 17.98 -28.04 -4.53
N THR A 401 17.13 -29.06 -4.40
CA THR A 401 15.69 -28.83 -4.26
C THR A 401 15.33 -28.44 -2.83
N TRP A 402 14.15 -27.84 -2.67
CA TRP A 402 13.62 -27.50 -1.36
C TRP A 402 13.55 -28.73 -0.42
N GLU A 403 13.08 -29.87 -0.93
CA GLU A 403 12.89 -31.11 -0.16
C GLU A 403 14.21 -31.70 0.33
N GLU A 404 15.27 -31.64 -0.48
CA GLU A 404 16.61 -32.12 -0.10
C GLU A 404 17.17 -31.33 1.09
N CYS A 405 16.99 -30.01 1.09
CA CYS A 405 17.45 -29.13 2.16
C CYS A 405 16.58 -29.21 3.42
N GLU A 406 15.25 -29.29 3.29
CA GLU A 406 14.35 -29.42 4.45
C GLU A 406 14.44 -30.81 5.12
N GLY A 407 14.60 -31.87 4.32
CA GLY A 407 14.78 -33.23 4.82
C GLY A 407 16.06 -33.38 5.65
N GLY A 408 17.14 -32.69 5.26
CA GLY A 408 18.39 -32.64 6.01
C GLY A 408 18.27 -31.92 7.36
N LYS A 409 17.45 -30.86 7.46
CA LYS A 409 17.23 -30.12 8.72
C LYS A 409 16.44 -30.91 9.75
N ARG A 410 15.46 -31.72 9.33
CA ARG A 410 14.66 -32.57 10.25
C ARG A 410 15.41 -33.83 10.72
N GLY A 411 16.43 -34.26 9.99
CA GLY A 411 17.28 -35.41 10.37
C GLY A 411 18.45 -35.06 11.31
N GLY A 412 18.68 -33.78 11.60
CA GLY A 412 19.82 -33.30 12.38
C GLY A 412 19.55 -33.01 13.87
N THR A 413 18.36 -33.31 14.39
CA THR A 413 18.00 -33.07 15.80
C THR A 413 18.04 -34.30 16.70
N ASP A 414 18.54 -35.44 16.20
CA ASP A 414 18.89 -36.61 17.02
C ASP A 414 20.40 -36.89 16.90
N SER A 415 21.23 -36.18 17.66
CA SER A 415 22.63 -36.54 17.95
C SER A 415 23.09 -35.90 19.25
#